data_AF-L9Y2A4-F1
#
_entry.id   AF-L9Y2A4-F1
#
_cell.length_a   1.000
_cell.length_b   1.000
_cell.length_c   1.000
_cell.angle_alpha   90.00
_cell.angle_beta   90.00
_cell.angle_gamma   90.00
#
_symmetry.space_group_name_H-M   'P 1'
#
loop_
_entity.id
_entity.type
_entity.pdbx_description
1 polymer ?
#
loop_
_entity_poly.entity_id
_entity_poly.type
_entity_poly.pdbx_seq_one_letter_code
_entity_poly.pdbx_strand_id
1 'polypeptide(L)'
;MAAGLLTVETTGRTESVVRFLGYTVSWSVVCFVLGAIVDADRRTTLALIGPVLAAPWATLASWVFDGTIAAVASLVLLVSLGGMVYLLVGPLSSVAETVSGERALLYTKVKRLILLVFTGLILTGAVSEQNLGLTGAFVGQTVATYVDLIWLAGFGALVLQYADTLEAEEVPSPFSKVTRGGTHGQPD
;
A
#
# COMPACT_ATOMS: atom_id res chain seq x y z
N MET A 1 -10.23 16.49 -3.85
CA MET A 1 -11.37 15.74 -4.44
C MET A 1 -12.54 16.69 -4.63
N ALA A 2 -12.45 17.65 -5.56
CA ALA A 2 -13.38 18.79 -5.63
C ALA A 2 -14.33 18.76 -6.85
N ALA A 3 -14.25 17.76 -7.73
CA ALA A 3 -14.94 17.78 -9.02
C ALA A 3 -16.08 16.75 -9.20
N GLY A 4 -16.36 15.88 -8.23
CA GLY A 4 -17.45 14.88 -8.33
C GLY A 4 -17.31 13.84 -9.46
N LEU A 5 -16.16 13.77 -10.12
CA LEU A 5 -15.91 12.84 -11.23
C LEU A 5 -15.56 11.44 -10.70
N LEU A 6 -16.08 10.40 -11.36
CA LEU A 6 -15.85 8.97 -11.06
C LEU A 6 -16.17 8.59 -9.61
N THR A 7 -17.43 8.77 -9.23
CA THR A 7 -17.98 8.27 -7.96
C THR A 7 -18.81 7.01 -8.15
N VAL A 8 -18.94 6.21 -7.10
CA VAL A 8 -19.81 5.04 -7.07
C VAL A 8 -20.72 5.12 -5.85
N GLU A 9 -21.98 4.75 -6.02
CA GLU A 9 -22.91 4.59 -4.89
C GLU A 9 -22.55 3.33 -4.12
N THR A 10 -22.41 3.48 -2.80
CA THR A 10 -22.14 2.40 -1.86
C THR A 10 -23.20 2.37 -0.78
N THR A 11 -23.21 1.34 0.06
CA THR A 11 -24.08 1.26 1.24
C THR A 11 -23.88 2.49 2.15
N GLY A 12 -24.82 3.43 2.04
CA GLY A 12 -24.89 4.63 2.89
C GLY A 12 -24.04 5.83 2.45
N ARG A 13 -23.27 5.77 1.35
CA ARG A 13 -22.60 6.98 0.81
C ARG A 13 -22.17 6.88 -0.65
N THR A 14 -21.90 8.04 -1.24
CA THR A 14 -21.18 8.14 -2.51
C THR A 14 -19.66 8.11 -2.25
N GLU A 15 -18.97 7.11 -2.81
CA GLU A 15 -17.51 6.96 -2.72
C GLU A 15 -16.81 7.43 -3.98
N SER A 16 -15.55 7.86 -3.87
CA SER A 16 -14.79 8.25 -5.06
C SER A 16 -13.81 7.16 -5.52
N VAL A 17 -14.02 6.67 -6.74
CA VAL A 17 -13.17 5.67 -7.40
C VAL A 17 -11.77 6.25 -7.69
N VAL A 18 -11.68 7.56 -7.93
CA VAL A 18 -10.39 8.27 -8.12
C VAL A 18 -9.44 8.03 -6.94
N ARG A 19 -9.96 7.94 -5.71
CA ARG A 19 -9.13 7.66 -4.53
C ARG A 19 -8.48 6.29 -4.61
N PHE A 20 -9.22 5.27 -5.02
CA PHE A 20 -8.73 3.90 -5.16
C PHE A 20 -7.72 3.76 -6.31
N LEU A 21 -7.92 4.51 -7.40
CA LEU A 21 -6.92 4.63 -8.46
C LEU A 21 -5.64 5.33 -7.98
N GLY A 22 -5.78 6.42 -7.22
CA GLY A 22 -4.66 7.11 -6.59
C GLY A 22 -3.89 6.19 -5.63
N TYR A 23 -4.60 5.41 -4.82
CA TYR A 23 -4.02 4.37 -3.97
C TYR A 23 -3.29 3.32 -4.80
N THR A 24 -3.84 2.90 -5.94
CA THR A 24 -3.20 1.90 -6.80
C THR A 24 -1.82 2.37 -7.27
N VAL A 25 -1.73 3.61 -7.75
CA VAL A 25 -0.45 4.17 -8.22
C VAL A 25 0.51 4.38 -7.05
N SER A 26 0.06 5.09 -6.01
CA SER A 26 0.92 5.48 -4.88
C SER A 26 1.44 4.27 -4.10
N TRP A 27 0.59 3.28 -3.82
CA TRP A 27 1.03 2.06 -3.14
C TRP A 27 1.97 1.21 -3.99
N SER A 28 1.77 1.15 -5.30
CA SER A 28 2.70 0.46 -6.20
C SER A 28 4.09 1.10 -6.13
N VAL A 29 4.17 2.43 -6.19
CA VAL A 29 5.43 3.19 -6.05
C VAL A 29 6.09 2.89 -4.71
N VAL A 30 5.34 2.95 -3.60
CA VAL A 30 5.86 2.64 -2.26
C VAL A 30 6.41 1.22 -2.20
N CYS A 31 5.73 0.23 -2.77
CA CYS A 31 6.20 -1.16 -2.78
C CYS A 31 7.48 -1.32 -3.62
N PHE A 32 7.57 -0.66 -4.77
CA PHE A 32 8.80 -0.69 -5.59
C PHE A 32 9.97 -0.04 -4.87
N VAL A 33 9.77 1.11 -4.23
CA VAL A 33 10.80 1.77 -3.43
C VAL A 33 11.22 0.88 -2.27
N LEU A 34 10.28 0.25 -1.57
CA LEU A 34 10.59 -0.66 -0.47
C LEU A 34 11.41 -1.86 -0.94
N GLY A 35 11.05 -2.45 -2.09
CA GLY A 35 11.82 -3.52 -2.71
C GLY A 35 13.23 -3.08 -3.10
N ALA A 36 13.41 -1.86 -3.60
CA ALA A 36 14.72 -1.30 -3.91
C ALA A 36 15.57 -1.08 -2.64
N ILE A 37 14.97 -0.53 -1.57
CA ILE A 37 15.67 -0.28 -0.30
C ILE A 37 16.32 -1.56 0.23
N VAL A 38 15.65 -2.71 0.16
CA VAL A 38 16.19 -3.98 0.66
C VAL A 38 16.83 -4.85 -0.43
N ASP A 39 16.93 -4.35 -1.66
CA ASP A 39 17.34 -5.13 -2.84
C ASP A 39 16.54 -6.44 -3.06
N ALA A 40 15.25 -6.43 -2.69
CA ALA A 40 14.36 -7.56 -2.94
C ALA A 40 14.25 -7.88 -4.43
N ASP A 41 14.14 -9.17 -4.74
CA ASP A 41 13.89 -9.62 -6.10
C ASP A 41 12.50 -9.17 -6.60
N ARG A 42 12.32 -9.23 -7.92
CA ARG A 42 11.07 -8.82 -8.58
C ARG A 42 9.87 -9.62 -8.07
N ARG A 43 10.03 -10.92 -7.82
CA ARG A 43 8.92 -11.78 -7.41
C ARG A 43 8.46 -11.41 -6.00
N THR A 44 9.39 -11.16 -5.08
CA THR A 44 9.06 -10.72 -3.71
C THR A 44 8.41 -9.33 -3.71
N THR A 45 8.91 -8.40 -4.53
CA THR A 45 8.31 -7.06 -4.66
C THR A 45 6.89 -7.12 -5.23
N LEU A 46 6.67 -7.89 -6.30
CA LEU A 46 5.34 -8.08 -6.89
C LEU A 46 4.39 -8.84 -5.94
N ALA A 47 4.92 -9.79 -5.18
CA ALA A 47 4.16 -10.50 -4.16
C ALA A 47 3.64 -9.56 -3.07
N LEU A 48 4.36 -8.47 -2.74
CA LEU A 48 3.87 -7.43 -1.82
C LEU A 48 2.80 -6.54 -2.45
N ILE A 49 2.96 -6.16 -3.72
CA ILE A 49 2.01 -5.31 -4.43
C ILE A 49 0.61 -5.95 -4.45
N GLY A 50 0.53 -7.26 -4.70
CA GLY A 50 -0.72 -8.02 -4.73
C GLY A 50 -1.65 -7.73 -3.54
N PRO A 51 -1.29 -8.12 -2.30
CA PRO A 51 -2.10 -7.88 -1.11
C PRO A 51 -2.28 -6.39 -0.78
N VAL A 52 -1.27 -5.55 -0.98
CA VAL A 52 -1.37 -4.10 -0.72
C VAL A 52 -2.43 -3.45 -1.60
N LEU A 53 -2.55 -3.88 -2.87
CA LEU A 53 -3.57 -3.37 -3.78
C LEU A 53 -4.92 -4.09 -3.62
N ALA A 54 -4.91 -5.39 -3.34
CA ALA A 54 -6.13 -6.16 -3.17
C ALA A 54 -6.96 -5.65 -1.98
N ALA A 55 -6.33 -5.23 -0.88
CA ALA A 55 -7.01 -4.70 0.30
C ALA A 55 -7.97 -3.53 0.00
N PRO A 56 -7.53 -2.36 -0.54
CA PRO A 56 -8.43 -1.25 -0.82
C PRO A 56 -9.52 -1.60 -1.84
N TRP A 57 -9.21 -2.38 -2.88
CA TRP A 57 -10.22 -2.80 -3.86
C TRP A 57 -11.25 -3.77 -3.27
N ALA A 58 -10.83 -4.69 -2.41
CA ALA A 58 -11.72 -5.57 -1.67
C ALA A 58 -12.62 -4.80 -0.71
N THR A 59 -12.10 -3.76 -0.05
CA THR A 59 -12.91 -2.84 0.76
C THR A 59 -13.99 -2.16 -0.08
N LEU A 60 -13.64 -1.57 -1.23
CA LEU A 60 -14.62 -0.96 -2.11
C LEU A 60 -15.68 -1.96 -2.58
N ALA A 61 -15.25 -3.16 -3.01
CA ALA A 61 -16.16 -4.22 -3.44
C ALA A 61 -17.13 -4.63 -2.33
N SER A 62 -16.67 -4.70 -1.07
CA SER A 62 -17.53 -5.03 0.07
C SER A 62 -18.60 -3.97 0.36
N TRP A 63 -18.41 -2.73 -0.09
CA TRP A 63 -19.36 -1.64 0.07
C TRP A 63 -20.31 -1.47 -1.12
N VAL A 64 -19.91 -1.96 -2.30
CA VAL A 64 -20.70 -1.88 -3.54
C VAL A 64 -21.64 -3.06 -3.69
N PHE A 65 -21.20 -4.26 -3.29
CA PHE A 65 -21.97 -5.48 -3.45
C PHE A 65 -22.55 -5.94 -2.12
N ASP A 66 -23.68 -6.66 -2.19
CA ASP A 66 -24.34 -7.29 -1.05
C ASP A 66 -24.18 -8.83 -1.06
N GLY A 67 -24.60 -9.47 0.04
CA GLY A 67 -24.71 -10.93 0.14
C GLY A 67 -23.37 -11.67 0.04
N THR A 68 -23.34 -12.76 -0.72
CA THR A 68 -22.15 -13.63 -0.82
C THR A 68 -20.94 -12.91 -1.40
N ILE A 69 -21.13 -11.97 -2.33
CA ILE A 69 -20.02 -11.23 -2.95
C ILE A 69 -19.36 -10.32 -1.91
N ALA A 70 -20.14 -9.64 -1.07
CA ALA A 70 -19.64 -8.83 0.03
C ALA A 70 -18.82 -9.65 1.04
N ALA A 71 -19.29 -10.87 1.34
CA ALA A 71 -18.59 -11.79 2.23
C ALA A 71 -17.25 -12.27 1.64
N VAL A 72 -17.22 -12.60 0.35
CA VAL A 72 -15.97 -12.95 -0.36
C VAL A 72 -15.02 -11.76 -0.39
N ALA A 73 -15.50 -10.56 -0.68
CA ALA A 73 -14.68 -9.35 -0.66
C ALA A 73 -14.07 -9.10 0.73
N SER A 74 -14.85 -9.26 1.79
CA SER A 74 -14.35 -9.17 3.17
C SER A 74 -13.28 -10.23 3.49
N LEU A 75 -13.45 -11.46 3.00
CA LEU A 75 -12.43 -12.51 3.14
C LEU A 75 -11.14 -12.14 2.39
N VAL A 76 -11.26 -11.63 1.15
CA VAL A 76 -10.11 -11.17 0.36
C VAL A 76 -9.38 -10.05 1.07
N LEU A 77 -10.09 -9.09 1.68
CA LEU A 77 -9.51 -8.05 2.51
C LEU A 77 -8.68 -8.64 3.65
N LEU A 78 -9.24 -9.58 4.43
CA LEU A 78 -8.54 -10.21 5.56
C LEU A 78 -7.28 -10.98 5.11
N VAL A 79 -7.40 -11.77 4.03
CA VAL A 79 -6.26 -12.51 3.45
C VAL A 79 -5.19 -11.55 2.94
N SER A 80 -5.60 -10.45 2.30
CA SER A 80 -4.68 -9.42 1.80
C SER A 80 -3.91 -8.75 2.93
N LEU A 81 -4.59 -8.39 4.02
CA LEU A 81 -3.95 -7.82 5.21
C LEU A 81 -2.97 -8.80 5.85
N GLY A 82 -3.38 -10.05 6.03
CA GLY A 82 -2.50 -11.11 6.55
C GLY A 82 -1.29 -11.35 5.64
N GLY A 83 -1.49 -11.41 4.33
CA GLY A 83 -0.44 -11.57 3.33
C GLY A 83 0.56 -10.41 3.31
N MET A 84 0.06 -9.17 3.39
CA MET A 84 0.90 -7.98 3.49
C MET A 84 1.76 -8.02 4.77
N VAL A 85 1.15 -8.27 5.93
CA VAL A 85 1.87 -8.35 7.21
C VAL A 85 2.91 -9.47 7.17
N TYR A 86 2.53 -10.64 6.67
CA TYR A 86 3.44 -11.77 6.50
C TYR A 86 4.64 -11.42 5.63
N LEU A 87 4.43 -10.79 4.47
CA LEU A 87 5.51 -10.41 3.57
C LEU A 87 6.44 -9.36 4.19
N LEU A 88 5.87 -8.35 4.86
CA LEU A 88 6.65 -7.30 5.52
C LEU A 88 7.43 -7.80 6.73
N VAL A 89 6.86 -8.68 7.56
CA VAL A 89 7.50 -9.13 8.80
C VAL A 89 8.35 -10.38 8.60
N GLY A 90 8.05 -11.19 7.57
CA GLY A 90 8.81 -12.38 7.22
C GLY A 90 9.76 -12.12 6.05
N PRO A 91 9.44 -12.56 4.81
CA PRO A 91 10.36 -12.58 3.68
C PRO A 91 11.14 -11.28 3.45
N LEU A 92 10.47 -10.11 3.45
CA LEU A 92 11.17 -8.83 3.23
C LEU A 92 12.02 -8.41 4.43
N SER A 93 11.63 -8.76 5.66
CA SER A 93 12.49 -8.50 6.83
C SER A 93 13.75 -9.36 6.79
N SER A 94 13.65 -10.63 6.37
CA SER A 94 14.83 -11.49 6.19
C SER A 94 15.78 -10.97 5.10
N VAL A 95 15.24 -10.42 4.01
CA VAL A 95 16.06 -9.76 2.97
C VAL A 95 16.67 -8.45 3.49
N ALA A 96 15.96 -7.70 4.34
CA ALA A 96 16.49 -6.47 4.93
C ALA A 96 17.70 -6.71 5.85
N GLU A 97 17.88 -7.92 6.37
CA GLU A 97 19.06 -8.29 7.18
C GLU A 97 20.34 -8.44 6.35
N THR A 98 20.22 -8.52 5.02
CA THR A 98 21.38 -8.69 4.12
C THR A 98 21.89 -7.38 3.53
N VAL A 99 21.22 -6.25 3.79
CA VAL A 99 21.65 -4.91 3.34
C VAL A 99 22.32 -4.13 4.47
N SER A 100 22.83 -2.94 4.18
CA SER A 100 23.46 -2.08 5.19
C SER A 100 22.51 -1.74 6.35
N GLY A 101 23.09 -1.44 7.52
CA GLY A 101 22.31 -1.11 8.72
C GLY A 101 21.38 0.10 8.53
N GLU A 102 21.80 1.10 7.75
CA GLU A 102 20.98 2.29 7.48
C GLU A 102 19.78 1.96 6.58
N ARG A 103 19.98 1.12 5.55
CA ARG A 103 18.89 0.64 4.68
C ARG A 103 17.92 -0.27 5.44
N ALA A 104 18.43 -1.16 6.30
CA ALA A 104 17.61 -1.99 7.16
C ALA A 104 16.77 -1.15 8.16
N LEU A 105 17.35 -0.06 8.66
CA LEU A 105 16.66 0.89 9.53
C LEU A 105 15.57 1.65 8.78
N LEU A 106 15.87 2.17 7.59
CA LEU A 106 14.89 2.81 6.71
C LEU A 106 13.73 1.85 6.39
N TYR A 107 14.05 0.61 6.00
CA TYR A 107 13.06 -0.44 5.78
C TYR A 107 12.16 -0.62 7.00
N THR A 108 12.74 -0.72 8.20
CA THR A 108 11.97 -0.88 9.43
C THR A 108 11.05 0.31 9.71
N LYS A 109 11.49 1.54 9.46
CA LYS A 109 10.67 2.75 9.60
C LYS A 109 9.52 2.76 8.60
N VAL A 110 9.80 2.49 7.33
CA VAL A 110 8.77 2.43 6.27
C VAL A 110 7.79 1.29 6.54
N LYS A 111 8.25 0.09 6.90
CA LYS A 111 7.40 -1.04 7.32
C LYS A 111 6.43 -0.63 8.43
N ARG A 112 6.92 0.02 9.49
CA ARG A 112 6.06 0.48 10.60
C ARG A 112 5.05 1.52 10.15
N LEU A 113 5.44 2.44 9.26
CA LEU A 113 4.53 3.41 8.66
C LEU A 113 3.42 2.73 7.86
N ILE A 114 3.76 1.75 7.01
CA ILE A 114 2.77 0.99 6.22
C ILE A 114 1.77 0.29 7.15
N LEU A 115 2.27 -0.41 8.17
CA LEU A 115 1.42 -1.10 9.15
C LEU A 115 0.52 -0.12 9.92
N LEU A 116 1.04 1.05 10.30
CA LEU A 116 0.27 2.10 10.96
C LEU A 116 -0.86 2.61 10.06
N VAL A 117 -0.56 2.90 8.80
CA VAL A 117 -1.52 3.42 7.82
C VAL A 117 -2.63 2.41 7.57
N PHE A 118 -2.29 1.15 7.29
CA PHE A 118 -3.30 0.10 7.10
C PHE A 118 -4.14 -0.14 8.35
N THR A 119 -3.53 -0.14 9.54
CA THR A 119 -4.27 -0.24 10.80
C THR A 119 -5.25 0.93 10.96
N GLY A 120 -4.79 2.16 10.69
CA GLY A 120 -5.63 3.36 10.72
C GLY A 120 -6.80 3.28 9.75
N LEU A 121 -6.56 2.82 8.51
CA LEU A 121 -7.62 2.64 7.51
C LEU A 121 -8.64 1.57 7.92
N ILE A 122 -8.19 0.43 8.47
CA ILE A 122 -9.08 -0.63 8.96
C ILE A 122 -9.95 -0.12 10.09
N LEU A 123 -9.35 0.55 11.08
CA LEU A 123 -10.09 1.09 12.22
C LEU A 123 -11.10 2.14 11.74
N THR A 124 -10.68 3.03 10.84
CA THR A 124 -11.58 4.04 10.24
C THR A 124 -12.74 3.39 9.49
N GLY A 125 -12.46 2.34 8.70
CA GLY A 125 -13.48 1.56 8.00
C GLY A 125 -14.44 0.86 8.96
N ALA A 126 -13.93 0.24 10.03
CA ALA A 126 -14.73 -0.48 11.00
C ALA A 126 -15.71 0.44 11.76
N VAL A 127 -15.26 1.63 12.18
CA VAL A 127 -16.09 2.59 12.90
C VAL A 127 -16.94 3.49 11.99
N SER A 128 -16.81 3.35 10.67
CA SER A 128 -17.53 4.16 9.69
C SER A 128 -19.03 3.86 9.65
N GLU A 129 -19.77 4.79 9.04
CA GLU A 129 -21.19 4.68 8.72
C GLU A 129 -21.54 3.41 7.93
N GLN A 130 -20.62 2.92 7.09
CA GLN A 130 -20.77 1.70 6.29
C GLN A 130 -20.77 0.41 7.14
N ASN A 131 -20.26 0.47 8.37
CA ASN A 131 -20.08 -0.69 9.24
C ASN A 131 -20.76 -0.48 10.60
N LEU A 132 -20.02 -0.08 11.64
CA LEU A 132 -20.56 0.03 13.00
C LEU A 132 -21.39 1.31 13.24
N GLY A 133 -21.38 2.27 12.30
CA GLY A 133 -22.19 3.49 12.42
C GLY A 133 -21.73 4.45 13.51
N LEU A 134 -20.50 4.29 14.03
CA LEU A 134 -19.98 5.08 15.15
C LEU A 134 -19.50 6.47 14.74
N THR A 135 -19.22 6.65 13.44
CA THR A 135 -18.76 7.92 12.87
C THR A 135 -19.54 8.21 11.59
N GLY A 136 -19.91 9.47 11.38
CA GLY A 136 -20.56 9.90 10.13
C GLY A 136 -19.55 10.10 8.99
N ALA A 137 -20.05 10.20 7.76
CA ALA A 137 -19.25 10.40 6.55
C ALA A 137 -18.17 11.50 6.66
N PHE A 138 -18.48 12.64 7.29
CA PHE A 138 -17.51 13.74 7.46
C PHE A 138 -16.29 13.32 8.30
N VAL A 139 -16.53 12.68 9.45
CA VAL A 139 -15.46 12.23 10.35
C VAL A 139 -14.65 11.13 9.68
N GLY A 140 -15.31 10.14 9.08
CA GLY A 140 -14.64 9.06 8.36
C GLY A 140 -13.74 9.57 7.22
N GLN A 141 -14.23 10.53 6.43
CA GLN A 141 -13.44 11.13 5.34
C GLN A 141 -12.29 12.00 5.87
N THR A 142 -12.51 12.73 6.95
CA THR A 142 -11.49 13.56 7.60
C THR A 142 -10.35 12.68 8.10
N VAL A 143 -10.65 11.64 8.86
CA VAL A 143 -9.64 10.70 9.39
C VAL A 143 -8.89 10.01 8.25
N ALA A 144 -9.59 9.52 7.22
CA ALA A 144 -8.94 8.91 6.06
C ALA A 144 -7.96 9.88 5.38
N THR A 145 -8.33 11.16 5.24
CA THR A 145 -7.47 12.19 4.66
C THR A 145 -6.23 12.45 5.52
N TYR A 146 -6.38 12.48 6.86
CA TYR A 146 -5.23 12.59 7.76
C TYR A 146 -4.29 11.39 7.66
N VAL A 147 -4.84 10.18 7.55
CA VAL A 147 -4.05 8.96 7.35
C VAL A 147 -3.28 9.02 6.03
N ASP A 148 -3.91 9.50 4.94
CA ASP A 148 -3.25 9.69 3.64
C ASP A 148 -2.11 10.72 3.72
N LEU A 149 -2.30 11.82 4.46
CA LEU A 149 -1.26 12.82 4.68
C LEU A 149 -0.09 12.26 5.48
N ILE A 150 -0.36 11.56 6.58
CA ILE A 150 0.67 10.89 7.39
C ILE A 150 1.43 9.88 6.55
N TRP A 151 0.72 9.13 5.71
CA TRP A 151 1.33 8.16 4.81
C TRP A 151 2.27 8.82 3.80
N LEU A 152 1.77 9.75 2.98
CA LEU A 152 2.55 10.34 1.89
C LEU A 152 3.66 11.25 2.41
N ALA A 153 3.36 12.13 3.37
CA ALA A 153 4.36 13.01 3.95
C ALA A 153 5.37 12.23 4.80
N GLY A 154 4.91 11.25 5.58
CA GLY A 154 5.79 10.41 6.39
C GLY A 154 6.72 9.56 5.51
N PHE A 155 6.19 8.96 4.44
CA PHE A 155 6.99 8.19 3.50
C PHE A 155 8.00 9.08 2.77
N GLY A 156 7.55 10.22 2.22
CA GLY A 156 8.43 11.16 1.54
C GLY A 156 9.52 11.70 2.45
N ALA A 157 9.20 12.09 3.68
CA ALA A 157 10.18 12.57 4.66
C ALA A 157 11.20 11.49 5.02
N LEU A 158 10.77 10.22 5.17
CA LEU A 158 11.70 9.11 5.42
C LEU A 158 12.64 8.87 4.24
N VAL A 159 12.14 8.87 3.01
CA VAL A 159 12.98 8.69 1.82
C VAL A 159 13.98 9.84 1.67
N LEU A 160 13.53 11.09 1.85
CA LEU A 160 14.40 12.27 1.77
C LEU A 160 15.46 12.31 2.88
N GLN A 161 15.10 11.89 4.11
CA GLN A 161 16.05 11.81 5.22
C GLN A 161 17.20 10.84 4.95
N TYR A 162 17.00 9.83 4.12
CA TYR A 162 17.99 8.80 3.80
C TYR A 162 18.52 8.92 2.36
N ALA A 163 18.25 10.04 1.66
CA ALA A 163 18.61 10.19 0.26
C ALA A 163 20.13 10.03 0.03
N ASP A 164 20.95 10.68 0.86
CA ASP A 164 22.41 10.61 0.77
C ASP A 164 22.93 9.17 0.96
N THR A 165 22.35 8.42 1.90
CA THR A 165 22.66 6.99 2.10
C THR A 165 22.30 6.16 0.87
N LEU A 166 21.11 6.38 0.31
CA LEU A 166 20.64 5.63 -0.85
C LEU A 166 21.48 5.92 -2.10
N GLU A 167 21.95 7.15 -2.26
CA GLU A 167 22.85 7.56 -3.34
C GLU A 167 24.27 7.01 -3.15
N ALA A 168 24.82 7.11 -1.94
CA ALA A 168 26.16 6.61 -1.63
C ALA A 168 26.31 5.10 -1.78
N GLU A 169 25.23 4.35 -1.53
CA GLU A 169 25.20 2.89 -1.68
C GLU A 169 24.73 2.43 -3.07
N GLU A 170 24.60 3.35 -4.03
CA GLU A 170 24.16 3.08 -5.41
C GLU A 170 22.88 2.23 -5.48
N VAL A 171 21.92 2.51 -4.59
CA VAL A 171 20.69 1.71 -4.49
C VAL A 171 19.99 1.69 -5.86
N PRO A 172 19.65 0.50 -6.40
CA PRO A 172 19.09 0.39 -7.73
C PRO A 172 17.83 1.22 -7.87
N SER A 173 17.66 1.88 -9.03
CA SER A 173 16.41 2.56 -9.34
C SER A 173 15.22 1.59 -9.14
N PRO A 174 14.16 1.99 -8.42
CA PRO A 174 13.00 1.15 -8.15
C PRO A 174 12.35 0.55 -9.42
N PHE A 175 12.54 1.21 -10.57
CA PHE A 175 11.95 0.81 -11.85
C PHE A 175 12.90 -0.02 -12.74
N SER A 176 14.18 -0.12 -12.38
CA SER A 176 15.18 -0.86 -13.17
C SER A 176 14.87 -2.35 -13.33
N LYS A 177 14.21 -2.95 -12.34
CA LYS A 177 13.80 -4.38 -12.35
C LYS A 177 12.55 -4.64 -13.20
N VAL A 178 11.81 -3.60 -13.60
CA VAL A 178 10.66 -3.71 -14.51
C VAL A 178 11.13 -3.65 -15.98
N THR A 179 12.14 -2.84 -16.28
CA THR A 179 12.61 -2.60 -17.65
C THR A 179 13.60 -3.65 -18.17
N ARG A 180 14.36 -4.33 -17.30
CA ARG A 180 15.34 -5.36 -17.69
C ARG A 180 14.76 -6.71 -18.16
N GLY A 181 13.44 -6.92 -18.07
CA GLY A 181 12.79 -8.15 -18.52
C GLY A 181 12.61 -8.29 -20.04
N GLY A 182 13.04 -7.31 -20.84
CA GLY A 182 12.80 -7.23 -22.29
C GLY A 182 13.94 -7.66 -23.21
N THR A 183 15.11 -8.05 -22.69
CA THR A 183 16.28 -8.40 -23.52
C THR A 183 16.81 -9.80 -23.21
N HIS A 184 16.02 -10.83 -23.57
CA HIS A 184 16.57 -12.14 -23.92
C HIS A 184 16.16 -12.45 -25.34
N GLY A 185 17.02 -12.02 -26.27
CA GLY A 185 16.86 -12.17 -27.69
C GLY A 185 18.07 -11.61 -28.43
N GLN A 186 19.27 -12.09 -28.08
CA GLN A 186 20.41 -12.00 -28.96
C GLN A 186 20.83 -13.43 -29.30
N PRO A 187 20.57 -13.91 -30.53
CA PRO A 187 21.17 -15.14 -31.03
C PRO A 187 22.64 -14.89 -31.41
N ASP A 188 23.43 -15.92 -31.11
CA ASP A 188 24.80 -16.26 -31.54
C ASP A 188 25.93 -15.24 -31.32
#